data_AF-A0A7S4AHD8-F1
#
_entry.id   AF-A0A7S4AHD8-F1
#
_cell.length_a   1.000
_cell.length_b   1.000
_cell.length_c   1.000
_cell.angle_alpha   90.00
_cell.angle_beta   90.00
_cell.angle_gamma   90.00
#
_symmetry.space_group_name_H-M   'P 1'
#
loop_
_entity.id
_entity.type
_entity.pdbx_description
1 polymer ?
#
loop_
_entity_poly.entity_id
_entity_poly.type
_entity_poly.pdbx_seq_one_letter_code
_entity_poly.pdbx_strand_id
1 'polypeptide(L)'
;MSPVVELRLVPTPGAKPEFLCAIEPIQKEGNANNANHPPRIWQSIIKDNRNKVVVLEGYTREPWAIDMNSNTAATTWSSFQVHSVDGRNKLPGFVKYLRERQKTCFGRFVMDDNTNKNNNTNNTDNENKNENETSLTTFVWIISHKQTSSSRLSCRVAPIHSIPNCNLRPKAVPAGRNRTQNAASSTAVGAIPAANANANASVCKPKKKGFGLLGNLVGAQRRTNHQVVTASTASAASTARTTKTPTSETKHNQTSNNPTTDNNQTGGNHASDTLNDNNNNDIPLATSGQVLAGFRHEMEQKMLDFDISPEMSTKISVKIGDQTKKVRDPDKGNITMEVLKYIVYEQAEEVNEEWIAHQEPSEFTDEVTVAIYKDPEFAPQEVIEEMNHAEIPEEMKAQQKMIEQKGRQQEINARRVQEALQRQALRNLAESSGSGEGNGQSFSALNTDKRDLRTIEEIQQDNAKRRKME
;
A
#
# COMPACT_ATOMS: atom_id res chain seq x y z
N MET A 1 -30.47 -3.08 30.69
CA MET A 1 -29.58 -3.55 29.60
C MET A 1 -28.18 -3.08 29.92
N SER A 2 -27.19 -3.97 29.80
CA SER A 2 -25.79 -3.57 29.93
C SER A 2 -25.47 -2.59 28.81
N PRO A 3 -24.73 -1.51 29.09
CA PRO A 3 -24.33 -0.56 28.06
C PRO A 3 -23.32 -1.18 27.09
N VAL A 4 -23.65 -1.12 25.79
CA VAL A 4 -22.90 -1.74 24.69
C VAL A 4 -22.06 -0.69 23.96
N VAL A 5 -20.86 -1.09 23.52
CA VAL A 5 -20.00 -0.28 22.65
C VAL A 5 -19.95 -0.92 21.26
N GLU A 6 -20.09 -0.14 20.20
CA GLU A 6 -19.91 -0.62 18.82
C GLU A 6 -18.43 -0.58 18.44
N LEU A 7 -17.90 -1.71 17.99
CA LEU A 7 -16.63 -1.75 17.27
C LEU A 7 -16.87 -1.60 15.78
N ARG A 8 -16.16 -0.66 15.16
CA ARG A 8 -16.10 -0.52 13.71
C ARG A 8 -14.68 -0.72 13.22
N LEU A 9 -14.51 -1.30 12.04
CA LEU A 9 -13.21 -1.57 11.44
C LEU A 9 -13.08 -0.78 10.14
N VAL A 10 -11.95 -0.12 9.96
CA VAL A 10 -11.54 0.45 8.67
C VAL A 10 -10.77 -0.64 7.91
N PRO A 11 -11.35 -1.28 6.88
CA PRO A 11 -10.71 -2.41 6.20
C PRO A 11 -9.43 -1.99 5.46
N THR A 12 -9.47 -0.80 4.86
CA THR A 12 -8.37 -0.16 4.12
C THR A 12 -8.26 1.28 4.58
N PRO A 13 -7.05 1.84 4.81
CA PRO A 13 -6.90 3.25 5.18
C PRO A 13 -7.66 4.17 4.21
N GLY A 14 -8.53 5.03 4.72
CA GLY A 14 -9.39 5.90 3.91
C GLY A 14 -10.81 5.37 3.66
N ALA A 15 -11.01 4.05 3.75
CA ALA A 15 -12.33 3.45 3.58
C ALA A 15 -13.29 3.80 4.73
N LYS A 16 -14.58 3.78 4.43
CA LYS A 16 -15.65 4.00 5.42
C LYS A 16 -15.58 2.93 6.53
N PRO A 17 -15.63 3.30 7.83
CA PRO A 17 -15.65 2.33 8.91
C PRO A 17 -16.86 1.40 8.84
N GLU A 18 -16.61 0.10 8.79
CA GLU A 18 -17.63 -0.95 8.75
C GLU A 18 -17.97 -1.46 10.14
N PHE A 19 -19.23 -1.82 10.37
CA PHE A 19 -19.65 -2.45 11.62
C PHE A 19 -19.02 -3.84 11.78
N LEU A 20 -18.21 -3.99 12.85
CA LEU A 20 -17.58 -5.26 13.21
C LEU A 20 -18.46 -6.05 14.16
N CYS A 21 -18.73 -5.50 15.36
CA CYS A 21 -19.61 -6.11 16.36
C CYS A 21 -19.99 -5.14 17.47
N ALA A 22 -21.01 -5.50 18.25
CA ALA A 22 -21.36 -4.81 19.48
C ALA A 22 -20.77 -5.60 20.67
N ILE A 23 -20.06 -4.92 21.57
CA ILE A 23 -19.26 -5.56 22.62
C ILE A 23 -19.67 -5.13 24.04
N GLU A 24 -19.51 -6.06 24.98
CA GLU A 24 -19.69 -5.84 26.42
C GLU A 24 -18.49 -6.38 27.21
N PRO A 25 -18.13 -5.74 28.35
CA PRO A 25 -17.02 -6.18 29.17
C PRO A 25 -17.38 -7.47 29.91
N ILE A 26 -16.46 -8.42 29.94
CA ILE A 26 -16.63 -9.65 30.68
C ILE A 26 -16.34 -9.37 32.15
N GLN A 27 -17.33 -9.59 33.02
CA GLN A 27 -17.14 -9.49 34.46
C GLN A 27 -16.22 -10.61 34.93
N LYS A 28 -15.21 -10.28 35.73
CA LYS A 28 -14.25 -11.26 36.21
C LYS A 28 -14.89 -12.06 37.35
N GLU A 29 -15.39 -13.25 37.03
CA GLU A 29 -15.87 -14.21 38.02
C GLU A 29 -14.76 -14.49 39.03
N GLY A 30 -14.92 -14.06 40.29
CA GLY A 30 -14.02 -14.47 41.38
C GLY A 30 -13.46 -13.41 42.33
N ASN A 31 -13.95 -12.15 42.34
CA ASN A 31 -13.58 -11.24 43.43
C ASN A 31 -14.75 -10.32 43.86
N ALA A 32 -15.72 -10.90 44.58
CA ALA A 32 -17.01 -10.28 44.93
C ALA A 32 -16.92 -8.88 45.58
N ASN A 33 -15.76 -8.52 46.16
CA ASN A 33 -15.59 -7.24 46.86
C ASN A 33 -15.09 -6.09 45.97
N ASN A 34 -14.73 -6.34 44.70
CA ASN A 34 -14.30 -5.29 43.75
C ASN A 34 -14.59 -5.61 42.25
N ALA A 35 -15.18 -6.77 41.90
CA ALA A 35 -15.14 -7.32 40.54
C ALA A 35 -16.31 -7.03 39.60
N ASN A 36 -17.42 -6.44 40.08
CA ASN A 36 -18.61 -6.26 39.22
C ASN A 36 -18.64 -4.92 38.48
N HIS A 37 -17.68 -4.04 38.73
CA HIS A 37 -17.62 -2.78 37.99
C HIS A 37 -16.79 -2.95 36.72
N PRO A 38 -17.35 -2.60 35.55
CA PRO A 38 -16.53 -2.50 34.36
C PRO A 38 -15.40 -1.50 34.63
N PRO A 39 -14.23 -1.66 33.97
CA PRO A 39 -13.10 -0.74 34.13
C PRO A 39 -13.58 0.71 34.10
N ARG A 40 -13.04 1.59 34.95
CA ARG A 40 -13.48 3.01 35.00
C ARG A 40 -13.49 3.65 33.61
N ILE A 41 -12.50 3.31 32.79
CA ILE A 41 -12.41 3.76 31.39
C ILE A 41 -13.64 3.35 30.57
N TRP A 42 -14.15 2.13 30.74
CA TRP A 42 -15.36 1.65 30.05
C TRP A 42 -16.60 2.45 30.48
N GLN A 43 -16.73 2.78 31.77
CA GLN A 43 -17.83 3.64 32.24
C GLN A 43 -17.77 5.04 31.60
N SER A 44 -16.57 5.60 31.46
CA SER A 44 -16.38 6.88 30.77
C SER A 44 -16.77 6.80 29.30
N ILE A 45 -16.46 5.69 28.60
CA ILE A 45 -16.83 5.48 27.19
C ILE A 45 -18.35 5.52 27.02
N ILE A 46 -19.07 4.88 27.94
CA ILE A 46 -20.53 4.77 27.86
C ILE A 46 -21.23 6.07 28.22
N LYS A 47 -20.70 6.78 29.23
CA LYS A 47 -21.29 8.03 29.70
C LYS A 47 -21.23 9.11 28.63
N ASP A 48 -20.15 9.15 27.84
CA ASP A 48 -20.07 10.04 26.69
C ASP A 48 -20.74 9.38 25.47
N ASN A 49 -21.91 9.87 25.08
CA ASN A 49 -22.61 9.39 23.89
C ASN A 49 -21.74 9.43 22.61
N ARG A 50 -20.72 10.30 22.56
CA ARG A 50 -19.78 10.41 21.43
C ARG A 50 -18.85 9.21 21.31
N ASN A 51 -18.61 8.49 22.40
CA ASN A 51 -17.64 7.39 22.47
C ASN A 51 -18.28 6.00 22.41
N LYS A 52 -19.60 5.90 22.16
CA LYS A 52 -20.30 4.62 21.98
C LYS A 52 -19.81 3.82 20.77
N VAL A 53 -19.05 4.45 19.88
CA VAL A 53 -18.45 3.83 18.70
C VAL A 53 -16.94 3.95 18.80
N VAL A 54 -16.24 2.82 18.85
CA VAL A 54 -14.77 2.78 18.76
C VAL A 54 -14.40 2.33 17.34
N VAL A 55 -13.76 3.23 16.60
CA VAL A 55 -13.26 2.95 15.25
C VAL A 55 -11.84 2.41 15.35
N LEU A 56 -11.66 1.20 14.83
CA LEU A 56 -10.38 0.54 14.66
C LEU A 56 -9.77 1.03 13.34
N GLU A 57 -8.78 1.89 13.46
CA GLU A 57 -8.19 2.65 12.35
C GLU A 57 -7.18 1.84 11.54
N GLY A 58 -6.63 0.77 12.12
CA GLY A 58 -5.69 -0.07 11.40
C GLY A 58 -5.00 -1.13 12.24
N TYR A 59 -3.92 -1.64 11.67
CA TYR A 59 -3.12 -2.71 12.25
C TYR A 59 -1.69 -2.24 12.46
N THR A 60 -1.07 -2.72 13.53
CA THR A 60 0.30 -2.40 13.89
C THR A 60 1.06 -3.63 14.34
N ARG A 61 2.37 -3.61 14.12
CA ARG A 61 3.34 -4.56 14.68
C ARG A 61 4.33 -3.88 15.63
N GLU A 62 4.03 -2.65 16.04
CA GLU A 62 4.91 -1.88 16.90
C GLU A 62 5.04 -2.56 18.29
N PRO A 63 6.24 -2.55 18.90
CA PRO A 63 6.47 -3.18 20.19
C PRO A 63 5.53 -2.69 21.29
N TRP A 64 5.23 -1.37 21.31
CA TRP A 64 4.32 -0.76 22.29
C TRP A 64 2.90 -1.35 22.25
N ALA A 65 2.50 -1.93 21.11
CA ALA A 65 1.18 -2.51 20.92
C ALA A 65 1.15 -4.03 21.14
N ILE A 66 2.24 -4.74 20.84
CA ILE A 66 2.34 -6.20 20.96
C ILE A 66 2.68 -6.64 22.38
N ASP A 67 3.60 -5.95 23.05
CA ASP A 67 4.13 -6.43 24.31
C ASP A 67 3.15 -6.13 25.45
N MET A 68 2.65 -7.21 26.05
CA MET A 68 1.74 -7.16 27.19
C MET A 68 2.47 -7.07 28.53
N ASN A 69 3.74 -7.48 28.53
CA ASN A 69 4.59 -7.49 29.70
C ASN A 69 5.62 -6.36 29.69
N SER A 70 5.51 -5.40 28.76
CA SER A 70 6.37 -4.22 28.78
C SER A 70 5.94 -3.36 29.99
N ASN A 71 6.45 -3.71 31.16
CA ASN A 71 6.51 -2.85 32.33
C ASN A 71 7.52 -1.70 32.07
N THR A 72 7.41 -1.05 30.92
CA THR A 72 7.97 0.28 30.75
C THR A 72 7.22 1.14 31.76
N ALA A 73 7.93 1.55 32.82
CA ALA A 73 7.39 2.21 34.01
C ALA A 73 6.52 3.45 33.72
N ALA A 74 6.54 3.97 32.49
CA ALA A 74 5.82 5.15 32.06
C ALA A 74 4.36 4.92 31.61
N THR A 75 3.94 3.69 31.27
CA THR A 75 2.60 3.45 30.69
C THR A 75 1.73 2.58 31.56
N THR A 76 0.68 3.16 32.15
CA THR A 76 -0.35 2.41 32.87
C THR A 76 -1.44 1.97 31.90
N TRP A 77 -1.36 0.72 31.43
CA TRP A 77 -2.39 0.11 30.59
C TRP A 77 -3.59 -0.35 31.44
N SER A 78 -4.80 0.10 31.08
CA SER A 78 -6.04 -0.49 31.57
C SER A 78 -6.40 -1.69 30.70
N SER A 79 -6.26 -2.91 31.24
CA SER A 79 -6.52 -4.15 30.51
C SER A 79 -7.85 -4.77 30.94
N PHE A 80 -8.64 -5.26 29.98
CA PHE A 80 -9.91 -5.93 30.22
C PHE A 80 -10.30 -6.83 29.05
N GLN A 81 -11.25 -7.72 29.29
CA GLN A 81 -11.78 -8.59 28.24
C GLN A 81 -13.19 -8.15 27.85
N VAL A 82 -13.51 -8.28 26.57
CA VAL A 82 -14.85 -8.04 26.04
C VAL A 82 -15.32 -9.23 25.21
N HIS A 83 -16.64 -9.37 25.08
CA HIS A 83 -17.27 -10.38 24.24
C HIS A 83 -18.30 -9.73 23.31
N SER A 84 -18.59 -10.35 22.17
CA SER A 84 -19.64 -9.88 21.27
C SER A 84 -21.02 -10.23 21.82
N VAL A 85 -21.96 -9.30 21.73
CA VAL A 85 -23.37 -9.47 22.12
C VAL A 85 -24.33 -9.37 20.93
N ASP A 86 -23.82 -9.16 19.72
CA ASP A 86 -24.64 -8.92 18.51
C ASP A 86 -25.17 -10.20 17.83
N GLY A 87 -24.72 -11.39 18.25
CA GLY A 87 -25.09 -12.68 17.65
C GLY A 87 -24.60 -12.92 16.21
N ARG A 88 -23.84 -12.00 15.61
CA ARG A 88 -23.44 -12.08 14.18
C ARG A 88 -22.20 -12.95 13.93
N ASN A 89 -21.53 -13.42 15.00
CA ASN A 89 -20.36 -14.30 14.92
C ASN A 89 -19.24 -13.79 13.97
N LYS A 90 -19.08 -12.47 13.81
CA LYS A 90 -17.95 -11.88 13.07
C LYS A 90 -16.64 -11.92 13.86
N LEU A 91 -16.75 -11.92 15.20
CA LEU A 91 -15.61 -11.85 16.11
C LEU A 91 -14.59 -13.02 15.95
N PRO A 92 -15.01 -14.30 15.83
CA PRO A 92 -14.09 -15.40 15.61
C PRO A 92 -13.23 -15.24 14.35
N GLY A 93 -13.83 -14.77 13.24
CA GLY A 93 -13.11 -14.53 11.98
C GLY A 93 -12.08 -13.42 12.11
N PHE A 94 -12.44 -12.31 12.77
CA PHE A 94 -11.53 -11.21 13.06
C PHE A 94 -10.37 -11.63 13.97
N VAL A 95 -10.65 -12.38 15.05
CA VAL A 95 -9.62 -12.90 15.95
C VAL A 95 -8.68 -13.86 15.21
N LYS A 96 -9.22 -14.74 14.37
CA LYS A 96 -8.44 -15.65 13.53
C LYS A 96 -7.50 -14.86 12.62
N TYR A 97 -8.00 -13.82 11.95
CA TYR A 97 -7.20 -12.93 11.09
C TYR A 97 -6.04 -12.28 11.86
N LEU A 98 -6.29 -11.71 13.05
CA LEU A 98 -5.25 -11.08 13.86
C LEU A 98 -4.16 -12.08 14.25
N ARG A 99 -4.55 -13.32 14.62
CA ARG A 99 -3.63 -14.38 15.03
C ARG A 99 -2.78 -14.88 13.85
N GLU A 100 -3.41 -15.19 12.73
CA GLU A 100 -2.72 -15.69 11.53
C GLU A 100 -1.71 -14.68 10.98
N ARG A 101 -2.07 -13.38 10.99
CA ARG A 101 -1.18 -12.32 10.51
C ARG A 101 -0.21 -11.81 11.58
N GLN A 102 -0.32 -12.27 12.84
CA GLN A 102 0.42 -11.76 13.99
C GLN A 102 0.38 -10.23 14.07
N LYS A 103 -0.83 -9.67 13.93
CA LYS A 103 -1.06 -8.22 13.93
C LYS A 103 -1.89 -7.83 15.14
N THR A 104 -1.63 -6.64 15.66
CA THR A 104 -2.46 -6.03 16.69
C THR A 104 -3.31 -4.95 16.03
N CYS A 105 -4.59 -4.87 16.37
CA CYS A 105 -5.47 -3.82 15.84
C CYS A 105 -5.55 -2.67 16.85
N PHE A 106 -5.60 -1.44 16.36
CA PHE A 106 -5.71 -0.26 17.21
C PHE A 106 -6.80 0.69 16.74
N GLY A 107 -7.33 1.48 17.67
CA GLY A 107 -8.25 2.57 17.43
C GLY A 107 -7.95 3.76 18.35
N ARG A 108 -8.50 4.93 18.04
CA ARG A 108 -8.39 6.12 18.88
C ARG A 108 -9.77 6.64 19.23
N PHE A 109 -9.88 7.25 20.40
CA PHE A 109 -11.08 7.97 20.83
C PHE A 109 -10.68 9.07 21.82
N VAL A 110 -11.53 10.06 22.00
CA VAL A 110 -11.24 11.26 22.80
C VAL A 110 -12.16 11.29 24.01
N MET A 111 -11.61 11.62 25.19
CA MET A 111 -12.39 11.76 26.42
C MET A 111 -12.06 13.05 27.16
N ASP A 112 -13.06 13.57 27.85
CA ASP A 112 -12.91 14.72 28.74
C ASP A 112 -12.26 14.27 30.06
N ASP A 113 -11.07 14.81 30.39
CA ASP A 113 -10.31 14.45 31.60
C ASP A 113 -11.07 14.76 32.90
N ASN A 114 -11.97 15.75 32.86
CA ASN A 114 -12.75 16.19 34.01
C ASN A 114 -13.64 15.07 34.57
N THR A 115 -14.02 14.11 33.74
CA THR A 115 -14.83 12.95 34.16
C THR A 115 -14.09 12.06 35.17
N ASN A 116 -12.76 12.08 35.18
CA ASN A 116 -11.95 11.18 36.01
C ASN A 116 -11.56 11.79 37.37
N LYS A 117 -11.56 13.12 37.50
CA LYS A 117 -11.13 13.83 38.73
C LYS A 117 -12.23 13.92 39.81
N ASN A 118 -13.51 13.95 39.42
CA ASN A 118 -14.60 14.33 40.33
C ASN A 118 -15.00 13.34 41.44
N ASN A 119 -14.35 12.18 41.57
CA ASN A 119 -14.75 11.19 42.59
C ASN A 119 -13.85 11.14 43.84
N ASN A 120 -12.82 12.00 43.95
CA ASN A 120 -11.84 11.86 45.06
C ASN A 120 -11.53 13.15 45.82
N THR A 121 -12.32 14.22 45.66
CA THR A 121 -12.05 15.50 46.33
C THR A 121 -13.31 16.01 47.00
N ASN A 122 -13.61 15.45 48.18
CA ASN A 122 -14.55 16.07 49.11
C ASN A 122 -13.81 17.19 49.86
N ASN A 123 -14.45 18.36 49.95
CA ASN A 123 -14.09 19.50 50.79
C ASN A 123 -12.78 20.24 50.48
N THR A 124 -12.88 21.34 49.73
CA THR A 124 -12.39 22.65 50.22
C THR A 124 -12.99 23.77 49.39
N ASP A 125 -13.77 24.62 50.04
CA ASP A 125 -14.38 25.82 49.46
C ASP A 125 -13.28 26.80 49.04
N ASN A 126 -13.10 26.99 47.74
CA ASN A 126 -12.44 28.17 47.20
C ASN A 126 -12.92 28.43 45.78
N GLU A 127 -13.91 29.30 45.68
CA GLU A 127 -14.41 29.89 44.44
C GLU A 127 -13.33 30.81 43.86
N ASN A 128 -12.52 30.30 42.94
CA ASN A 128 -11.87 31.14 41.94
C ASN A 128 -12.20 30.60 40.55
N LYS A 129 -13.13 31.31 39.92
CA LYS A 129 -13.81 31.01 38.66
C LYS A 129 -12.87 31.33 37.49
N ASN A 130 -11.83 30.52 37.30
CA ASN A 130 -11.05 30.54 36.06
C ASN A 130 -11.74 29.66 35.01
N GLU A 131 -11.84 30.18 33.79
CA GLU A 131 -12.48 29.55 32.64
C GLU A 131 -11.94 28.13 32.43
N ASN A 132 -12.83 27.15 32.60
CA ASN A 132 -12.52 25.73 32.52
C ASN A 132 -12.22 25.33 31.08
N GLU A 133 -10.96 25.42 30.67
CA GLU A 133 -10.46 24.75 29.48
C GLU A 133 -10.62 23.23 29.67
N THR A 134 -11.60 22.62 29.01
CA THR A 134 -11.84 21.18 29.06
C THR A 134 -10.68 20.47 28.37
N SER A 135 -9.76 19.89 29.15
CA SER A 135 -8.67 19.11 28.58
C SER A 135 -9.21 17.81 27.98
N LEU A 136 -9.12 17.69 26.66
CA LEU A 136 -9.43 16.49 25.90
C LEU A 136 -8.21 15.58 25.87
N THR A 137 -8.34 14.36 26.39
CA THR A 137 -7.29 13.34 26.27
C THR A 137 -7.68 12.33 25.19
N THR A 138 -6.77 12.14 24.23
CA THR A 138 -6.88 11.04 23.27
C THR A 138 -6.37 9.74 23.89
N PHE A 139 -7.19 8.70 23.82
CA PHE A 139 -6.87 7.35 24.24
C PHE A 139 -6.62 6.45 23.04
N VAL A 140 -5.73 5.48 23.20
CA VAL A 140 -5.47 4.43 22.23
C VAL A 140 -6.09 3.13 22.73
N TRP A 141 -6.97 2.54 21.93
CA TRP A 141 -7.55 1.22 22.13
C TRP A 141 -6.72 0.18 21.39
N ILE A 142 -6.39 -0.93 22.03
CA ILE A 142 -5.61 -2.02 21.44
C ILE A 142 -6.35 -3.34 21.59
N ILE A 143 -6.41 -4.12 20.51
CA ILE A 143 -6.87 -5.51 20.50
C ILE A 143 -5.68 -6.41 20.10
N SER A 144 -5.17 -7.17 21.08
CA SER A 144 -3.97 -8.00 20.92
C SER A 144 -4.29 -9.38 20.36
N HIS A 145 -3.53 -9.85 19.37
CA HIS A 145 -3.64 -11.22 18.86
C HIS A 145 -3.21 -12.31 19.83
N LYS A 146 -2.40 -11.98 20.86
CA LYS A 146 -1.79 -12.97 21.76
C LYS A 146 -2.75 -13.53 22.82
N GLN A 147 -3.81 -12.80 23.16
CA GLN A 147 -4.72 -13.15 24.28
C GLN A 147 -6.19 -13.23 23.88
N THR A 148 -6.48 -13.24 22.57
CA THR A 148 -7.84 -13.37 22.06
C THR A 148 -8.21 -14.85 21.94
N SER A 149 -9.28 -15.27 22.64
CA SER A 149 -9.98 -16.53 22.32
C SER A 149 -10.95 -16.28 21.16
N SER A 150 -11.49 -17.35 20.57
CA SER A 150 -12.44 -17.22 19.44
C SER A 150 -13.68 -16.36 19.78
N SER A 151 -14.06 -16.30 21.05
CA SER A 151 -15.24 -15.57 21.52
C SER A 151 -14.95 -14.36 22.41
N ARG A 152 -13.67 -14.10 22.76
CA ARG A 152 -13.28 -13.03 23.68
C ARG A 152 -12.12 -12.21 23.12
N LEU A 153 -12.26 -10.90 23.17
CA LEU A 153 -11.17 -9.98 22.86
C LEU A 153 -10.44 -9.57 24.14
N SER A 154 -9.12 -9.61 24.11
CA SER A 154 -8.28 -8.96 25.13
C SER A 154 -7.98 -7.55 24.67
N CYS A 155 -8.53 -6.58 25.38
CA CYS A 155 -8.42 -5.16 25.08
C CYS A 155 -7.52 -4.45 26.09
N ARG A 156 -6.78 -3.45 25.62
CA ARG A 156 -6.00 -2.56 26.46
C ARG A 156 -6.22 -1.13 26.03
N VAL A 157 -6.29 -0.22 27.00
CA VAL A 157 -6.47 1.20 26.76
C VAL A 157 -5.46 1.99 27.56
N ALA A 158 -4.83 2.99 26.93
CA ALA A 158 -3.96 3.95 27.60
C ALA A 158 -4.06 5.34 26.94
N PRO A 159 -3.81 6.42 27.70
CA PRO A 159 -3.67 7.76 27.12
C PRO A 159 -2.52 7.80 26.12
N ILE A 160 -2.71 8.43 24.96
CA ILE A 160 -1.71 8.44 23.87
C ILE A 160 -0.36 9.03 24.30
N HIS A 161 -0.38 10.01 25.19
CA HIS A 161 0.80 10.68 25.73
C HIS A 161 1.59 9.81 26.74
N SER A 162 0.96 8.78 27.29
CA SER A 162 1.62 7.83 28.22
C SER A 162 2.36 6.69 27.51
N ILE A 163 2.11 6.48 26.21
CA ILE A 163 2.69 5.37 25.44
C ILE A 163 4.03 5.83 24.81
N PRO A 164 5.19 5.29 25.24
CA PRO A 164 6.49 5.69 24.70
C PRO A 164 6.61 5.32 23.23
N ASN A 165 7.23 6.19 22.44
CA ASN A 165 7.47 5.98 21.00
C ASN A 165 6.21 5.67 20.18
N CYS A 166 5.03 6.10 20.66
CA CYS A 166 3.78 5.93 19.92
C CYS A 166 3.76 6.86 18.70
N ASN A 167 3.87 6.27 17.51
CA ASN A 167 3.80 6.96 16.23
C ASN A 167 2.42 7.56 15.91
N LEU A 168 1.40 7.23 16.71
CA LEU A 168 0.05 7.78 16.59
C LEU A 168 -0.09 9.17 17.21
N ARG A 169 0.92 9.63 17.96
CA ARG A 169 0.90 10.97 18.55
C ARG A 169 0.77 12.00 17.44
N PRO A 170 -0.13 13.00 17.57
CA PRO A 170 -0.15 14.14 16.68
C PRO A 170 1.27 14.70 16.61
N LYS A 171 1.85 14.79 15.41
CA LYS A 171 3.11 15.49 15.23
C LYS A 171 2.85 16.93 15.67
N ALA A 172 3.44 17.33 16.80
CA ALA A 172 3.35 18.70 17.26
C ALA A 172 3.81 19.58 16.09
N VAL A 173 2.89 20.38 15.54
CA VAL A 173 3.26 21.41 14.58
C VAL A 173 4.22 22.29 15.36
N PRO A 174 5.50 22.40 14.95
CA PRO A 174 6.46 23.23 15.68
C PRO A 174 5.84 24.61 15.80
N ALA A 175 5.61 25.05 17.04
CA ALA A 175 5.01 26.34 17.32
C ALA A 175 5.78 27.36 16.50
N GLY A 176 5.09 27.96 15.52
CA GLY A 176 5.69 28.92 14.60
C GLY A 176 6.49 29.90 15.44
N ARG A 177 7.79 29.96 15.18
CA ARG A 177 8.72 30.82 15.90
C ARG A 177 8.24 32.24 15.69
N ASN A 178 7.42 32.76 16.61
CA ASN A 178 6.99 34.13 16.62
C ASN A 178 8.27 34.95 16.67
N ARG A 179 8.63 35.49 15.50
CA ARG A 179 9.79 36.33 15.32
C ARG A 179 9.46 37.63 16.01
N THR A 180 9.87 37.75 17.26
CA THR A 180 9.85 38.99 18.02
C THR A 180 10.68 40.01 17.24
N GLN A 181 10.01 40.85 16.45
CA GLN A 181 10.60 42.09 15.97
C GLN A 181 10.66 43.02 17.17
N ASN A 182 11.79 43.03 17.87
CA ASN A 182 12.11 44.12 18.77
C ASN A 182 13.17 45.01 18.15
N ALA A 183 12.81 46.29 18.13
CA ALA A 183 13.47 47.42 17.53
C ALA A 183 14.92 47.59 17.99
N ALA A 184 15.73 48.09 17.05
CA ALA A 184 17.03 48.66 17.34
C ALA A 184 16.87 49.96 18.13
N SER A 185 17.53 50.03 19.29
CA SER A 185 17.90 51.30 19.91
C SER A 185 19.30 51.16 20.50
N SER A 186 20.21 51.89 19.89
CA SER A 186 21.60 52.15 20.24
C SER A 186 21.75 52.80 21.62
N THR A 187 22.73 52.37 22.42
CA THR A 187 23.64 53.29 23.13
C THR A 187 24.94 52.56 23.48
N ALA A 188 26.07 53.16 23.09
CA ALA A 188 27.42 52.74 23.44
C ALA A 188 27.83 53.26 24.83
N VAL A 189 28.84 52.63 25.44
CA VAL A 189 29.99 53.17 26.21
C VAL A 189 30.40 52.18 27.30
N GLY A 190 31.70 51.83 27.37
CA GLY A 190 32.31 51.30 28.60
C GLY A 190 33.41 50.25 28.39
N ALA A 191 34.65 50.61 28.69
CA ALA A 191 35.90 49.89 28.50
C ALA A 191 36.26 48.87 29.63
N ILE A 192 36.84 47.72 29.21
CA ILE A 192 37.92 46.80 29.73
C ILE A 192 38.43 46.86 31.21
N PRO A 193 39.27 45.92 31.74
CA PRO A 193 39.42 44.44 31.62
C PRO A 193 39.43 43.70 33.00
N ALA A 194 39.33 42.37 33.03
CA ALA A 194 40.11 41.54 33.96
C ALA A 194 40.15 40.05 33.54
N ALA A 195 41.33 39.47 33.71
CA ALA A 195 41.69 38.09 33.42
C ALA A 195 41.00 37.07 34.34
N ASN A 196 40.76 35.85 33.84
CA ASN A 196 41.27 34.68 34.54
C ASN A 196 41.35 33.44 33.64
N ALA A 197 42.46 32.73 33.83
CA ALA A 197 42.77 31.43 33.25
C ALA A 197 41.83 30.35 33.78
N ASN A 198 41.62 29.26 33.03
CA ASN A 198 42.36 28.00 33.22
C ASN A 198 41.61 26.78 32.62
N ALA A 199 42.39 25.77 32.24
CA ALA A 199 42.05 24.35 32.02
C ALA A 199 41.21 23.97 30.78
N ASN A 200 41.84 23.40 29.75
CA ASN A 200 42.09 21.96 29.57
C ASN A 200 40.82 21.13 29.28
N ALA A 201 40.58 20.81 28.00
CA ALA A 201 40.00 19.53 27.60
C ALA A 201 40.27 19.22 26.12
N SER A 202 41.18 18.26 25.96
CA SER A 202 41.45 17.38 24.82
C SER A 202 40.37 17.20 23.74
N VAL A 203 40.77 17.55 22.52
CA VAL A 203 40.70 16.76 21.28
C VAL A 203 40.14 15.33 21.43
N CYS A 204 39.00 15.06 20.78
CA CYS A 204 38.82 13.79 20.06
C CYS A 204 37.78 13.93 18.93
N LYS A 205 38.27 13.84 17.69
CA LYS A 205 37.48 13.72 16.46
C LYS A 205 37.14 12.24 16.23
N PRO A 206 35.88 11.85 16.01
CA PRO A 206 35.60 10.56 15.37
C PRO A 206 35.52 10.72 13.85
N LYS A 207 36.25 9.82 13.19
CA LYS A 207 36.47 9.70 11.75
C LYS A 207 35.18 9.28 11.03
N LYS A 208 34.88 9.95 9.91
CA LYS A 208 33.98 9.46 8.86
C LYS A 208 34.51 8.11 8.34
N LYS A 209 33.71 7.05 8.43
CA LYS A 209 33.83 5.84 7.62
C LYS A 209 32.58 5.72 6.77
N GLY A 210 32.77 5.74 5.46
CA GLY A 210 31.75 5.33 4.50
C GLY A 210 31.67 3.80 4.37
N PHE A 211 30.81 3.41 3.42
CA PHE A 211 30.55 2.08 2.86
C PHE A 211 29.47 1.21 3.54
N GLY A 212 28.37 1.00 2.78
CA GLY A 212 27.65 -0.28 2.74
C GLY A 212 26.20 -0.27 3.20
N LEU A 213 25.28 0.34 2.44
CA LEU A 213 23.83 0.36 2.76
C LEU A 213 22.95 -0.21 1.63
N LEU A 214 23.44 -1.20 0.87
CA LEU A 214 22.67 -1.84 -0.22
C LEU A 214 22.66 -3.39 -0.16
N GLY A 215 23.00 -4.00 0.98
CA GLY A 215 23.21 -5.45 1.06
C GLY A 215 22.06 -6.34 1.54
N ASN A 216 20.99 -5.81 2.17
CA ASN A 216 20.06 -6.64 2.95
C ASN A 216 18.57 -6.58 2.57
N LEU A 217 18.21 -6.08 1.38
CA LEU A 217 16.80 -5.94 0.96
C LEU A 217 16.31 -6.99 -0.07
N VAL A 218 17.14 -7.96 -0.46
CA VAL A 218 16.77 -8.97 -1.48
C VAL A 218 17.01 -10.39 -0.97
N GLY A 219 16.41 -10.75 0.17
CA GLY A 219 16.64 -12.06 0.79
C GLY A 219 15.44 -12.76 1.44
N ALA A 220 14.27 -12.13 1.54
CA ALA A 220 13.15 -12.68 2.32
C ALA A 220 11.80 -12.60 1.60
N GLN A 221 11.75 -13.04 0.34
CA GLN A 221 10.47 -13.27 -0.34
C GLN A 221 10.55 -14.46 -1.28
N ARG A 222 10.93 -15.61 -0.72
CA ARG A 222 10.74 -16.91 -1.35
C ARG A 222 10.19 -17.88 -0.31
N ARG A 223 8.97 -18.37 -0.59
CA ARG A 223 8.27 -19.56 -0.06
C ARG A 223 6.90 -19.20 0.53
N THR A 224 5.87 -19.30 -0.30
CA THR A 224 4.59 -19.96 -0.01
C THR A 224 3.68 -19.86 -1.23
N ASN A 225 3.76 -20.82 -2.16
CA ASN A 225 2.73 -21.04 -3.20
C ASN A 225 2.77 -22.51 -3.67
N HIS A 226 2.50 -23.46 -2.76
CA HIS A 226 2.44 -24.88 -3.12
C HIS A 226 1.27 -25.68 -2.51
N GLN A 227 0.17 -25.04 -2.07
CA GLN A 227 -0.97 -25.78 -1.53
C GLN A 227 -2.33 -25.16 -1.86
N VAL A 228 -2.68 -25.06 -3.16
CA VAL A 228 -4.08 -24.90 -3.59
C VAL A 228 -4.33 -25.68 -4.89
N VAL A 229 -4.06 -26.98 -4.90
CA VAL A 229 -4.56 -27.88 -5.95
C VAL A 229 -4.86 -29.24 -5.31
N THR A 230 -5.95 -29.34 -4.55
CA THR A 230 -6.62 -30.62 -4.17
C THR A 230 -7.81 -30.33 -3.24
N ALA A 231 -8.88 -29.70 -3.74
CA ALA A 231 -10.18 -29.71 -3.07
C ALA A 231 -11.32 -29.30 -4.03
N SER A 232 -11.39 -29.92 -5.21
CA SER A 232 -12.47 -29.67 -6.18
C SER A 232 -12.95 -31.00 -6.77
N THR A 233 -13.41 -31.92 -5.93
CA THR A 233 -14.08 -33.17 -6.34
C THR A 233 -14.88 -33.72 -5.16
N ALA A 234 -16.04 -33.12 -4.88
CA ALA A 234 -17.11 -33.77 -4.12
C ALA A 234 -18.43 -33.01 -4.35
N SER A 235 -19.05 -33.25 -5.51
CA SER A 235 -20.46 -32.96 -5.74
C SER A 235 -21.31 -34.19 -5.45
N ALA A 236 -22.52 -33.93 -4.92
CA ALA A 236 -23.78 -34.67 -5.06
C ALA A 236 -24.35 -35.34 -3.79
N ALA A 237 -25.49 -34.85 -3.29
CA ALA A 237 -26.81 -35.51 -3.46
C ALA A 237 -27.95 -34.83 -2.65
N SER A 238 -29.18 -35.03 -3.14
CA SER A 238 -30.53 -34.70 -2.61
C SER A 238 -31.02 -33.25 -2.82
N THR A 239 -32.00 -32.88 -3.65
CA THR A 239 -33.31 -33.41 -4.16
C THR A 239 -34.53 -32.91 -3.37
N ALA A 240 -35.38 -32.16 -4.10
CA ALA A 240 -36.82 -31.84 -3.90
C ALA A 240 -37.17 -30.80 -2.81
N ARG A 241 -38.13 -29.85 -2.96
CA ARG A 241 -39.37 -29.85 -3.75
C ARG A 241 -40.04 -28.45 -3.69
N THR A 242 -40.69 -28.07 -4.80
CA THR A 242 -41.97 -27.31 -4.95
C THR A 242 -42.14 -25.81 -4.60
N THR A 243 -42.51 -25.06 -5.66
CA THR A 243 -43.68 -24.16 -5.83
C THR A 243 -43.70 -22.67 -5.42
N LYS A 244 -44.06 -21.87 -6.45
CA LYS A 244 -45.01 -20.74 -6.53
C LYS A 244 -44.48 -19.29 -6.48
N THR A 245 -44.45 -18.71 -7.69
CA THR A 245 -44.70 -17.31 -8.07
C THR A 245 -46.07 -16.82 -7.56
N PRO A 246 -46.21 -15.52 -7.22
CA PRO A 246 -46.81 -14.53 -8.14
C PRO A 246 -46.08 -13.17 -8.08
N THR A 247 -45.68 -12.56 -9.19
CA THR A 247 -46.42 -11.55 -9.99
C THR A 247 -47.37 -10.64 -9.18
N SER A 248 -46.94 -9.42 -8.94
CA SER A 248 -47.83 -8.27 -8.75
C SER A 248 -47.15 -7.00 -9.24
N GLU A 249 -47.73 -6.46 -10.31
CA GLU A 249 -47.53 -5.15 -10.86
C GLU A 249 -47.88 -4.08 -9.82
N THR A 250 -47.13 -2.98 -9.77
CA THR A 250 -47.60 -1.74 -9.16
C THR A 250 -47.15 -0.57 -10.02
N LYS A 251 -48.12 -0.03 -10.77
CA LYS A 251 -48.07 1.28 -11.40
C LYS A 251 -48.00 2.35 -10.30
N HIS A 252 -47.07 3.29 -10.40
CA HIS A 252 -47.22 4.59 -9.76
C HIS A 252 -46.81 5.72 -10.71
N ASN A 253 -47.69 6.70 -10.75
CA ASN A 253 -47.70 7.86 -11.61
C ASN A 253 -46.61 8.86 -11.25
N GLN A 254 -46.09 9.48 -12.31
CA GLN A 254 -45.77 10.91 -12.47
C GLN A 254 -46.05 11.80 -11.24
N THR A 255 -45.04 12.57 -10.82
CA THR A 255 -45.16 14.04 -10.74
C THR A 255 -43.77 14.66 -10.86
N SER A 256 -43.64 15.52 -11.87
CA SER A 256 -42.50 16.39 -12.21
C SER A 256 -42.09 17.31 -11.06
N ASN A 257 -40.81 17.70 -11.02
CA ASN A 257 -40.36 19.05 -10.67
C ASN A 257 -38.92 19.25 -11.15
N ASN A 258 -38.80 19.74 -12.38
CA ASN A 258 -37.58 20.30 -12.98
C ASN A 258 -37.59 21.81 -12.71
N PRO A 259 -36.56 22.42 -12.13
CA PRO A 259 -36.35 23.85 -12.25
C PRO A 259 -35.42 24.14 -13.43
N THR A 260 -36.02 24.57 -14.53
CA THR A 260 -35.40 25.32 -15.62
C THR A 260 -34.96 26.69 -15.08
N THR A 261 -33.70 27.06 -15.29
CA THR A 261 -33.27 28.46 -15.14
C THR A 261 -32.65 28.90 -16.46
N ASP A 262 -33.46 29.56 -17.28
CA ASP A 262 -33.04 30.32 -18.47
C ASP A 262 -32.55 31.72 -18.07
N ASN A 263 -31.56 32.19 -18.84
CA ASN A 263 -31.31 33.58 -19.28
C ASN A 263 -31.10 34.70 -18.24
N ASN A 264 -29.92 35.35 -18.29
CA ASN A 264 -29.84 36.62 -19.02
C ASN A 264 -28.39 37.11 -19.25
N GLN A 265 -28.07 37.33 -20.53
CA GLN A 265 -27.05 38.29 -20.95
C GLN A 265 -27.62 39.71 -20.77
N THR A 266 -26.88 40.60 -20.12
CA THR A 266 -26.95 42.03 -20.41
C THR A 266 -25.59 42.66 -20.13
N GLY A 267 -25.02 43.26 -21.16
CA GLY A 267 -23.73 43.93 -21.11
C GLY A 267 -23.75 45.22 -20.27
N GLY A 268 -22.57 45.60 -19.81
CA GLY A 268 -22.31 46.86 -19.13
C GLY A 268 -20.83 47.16 -19.22
N ASN A 269 -20.46 48.02 -20.18
CA ASN A 269 -19.15 48.63 -20.28
C ASN A 269 -18.85 49.44 -19.01
N HIS A 270 -17.73 49.14 -18.35
CA HIS A 270 -17.04 50.13 -17.53
C HIS A 270 -15.53 49.97 -17.73
N ALA A 271 -15.00 50.89 -18.53
CA ALA A 271 -13.60 51.27 -18.48
C ALA A 271 -13.37 52.01 -17.16
N SER A 272 -12.48 51.48 -16.32
CA SER A 272 -11.76 52.28 -15.35
C SER A 272 -10.36 51.71 -15.21
N ASP A 273 -9.45 52.55 -15.64
CA ASP A 273 -8.02 52.44 -15.68
C ASP A 273 -7.41 52.40 -14.26
N THR A 274 -6.21 51.82 -14.19
CA THR A 274 -5.13 52.09 -13.24
C THR A 274 -5.09 51.51 -11.80
N LEU A 275 -3.97 50.79 -11.58
CA LEU A 275 -3.11 50.70 -10.38
C LEU A 275 -3.14 49.40 -9.53
N ASN A 276 -2.27 48.47 -9.94
CA ASN A 276 -1.11 48.03 -9.15
C ASN A 276 -1.37 47.56 -7.70
N ASP A 277 -1.98 46.38 -7.53
CA ASP A 277 -1.94 45.63 -6.27
C ASP A 277 -1.02 44.40 -6.41
N ASN A 278 0.26 44.63 -6.18
CA ASN A 278 1.35 43.66 -6.25
C ASN A 278 1.50 42.90 -4.92
N ASN A 279 0.39 42.47 -4.31
CA ASN A 279 0.33 41.79 -3.01
C ASN A 279 0.00 40.29 -3.15
N ASN A 280 0.60 39.61 -4.13
CA ASN A 280 0.27 38.23 -4.49
C ASN A 280 1.14 37.16 -3.77
N ASN A 281 1.76 37.48 -2.63
CA ASN A 281 2.91 36.71 -2.13
C ASN A 281 2.70 35.82 -0.90
N ASP A 282 1.48 35.64 -0.39
CA ASP A 282 1.25 34.70 0.72
C ASP A 282 0.10 33.73 0.45
N ILE A 283 0.11 33.07 -0.72
CA ILE A 283 -0.66 31.82 -0.87
C ILE A 283 0.03 30.78 0.02
N PRO A 284 -0.64 30.22 1.05
CA PRO A 284 -0.02 29.23 1.92
C PRO A 284 0.37 28.00 1.10
N LEU A 285 1.68 27.86 0.84
CA LEU A 285 2.24 26.73 0.10
C LEU A 285 1.99 25.44 0.88
N ALA A 286 1.30 24.51 0.23
CA ALA A 286 0.96 23.22 0.77
C ALA A 286 2.17 22.28 0.78
N THR A 287 2.13 21.28 1.66
CA THR A 287 3.11 20.19 1.64
C THR A 287 2.84 19.26 0.46
N SER A 288 3.86 18.54 -0.03
CA SER A 288 3.68 17.54 -1.10
C SER A 288 2.58 16.53 -0.79
N GLY A 289 2.48 16.06 0.45
CA GLY A 289 1.42 15.14 0.88
C GLY A 289 0.01 15.74 0.78
N GLN A 290 -0.16 17.04 1.09
CA GLN A 290 -1.45 17.72 0.93
C GLN A 290 -1.84 17.88 -0.55
N VAL A 291 -0.88 18.18 -1.42
CA VAL A 291 -1.14 18.30 -2.87
C VAL A 291 -1.46 16.94 -3.47
N LEU A 292 -0.73 15.88 -3.11
CA LEU A 292 -1.04 14.52 -3.57
C LEU A 292 -2.41 14.03 -3.07
N ALA A 293 -2.79 14.36 -1.83
CA ALA A 293 -4.12 14.05 -1.32
C ALA A 293 -5.23 14.81 -2.06
N GLY A 294 -5.00 16.09 -2.35
CA GLY A 294 -5.92 16.90 -3.16
C GLY A 294 -6.05 16.38 -4.59
N PHE A 295 -4.93 16.00 -5.22
CA PHE A 295 -4.91 15.41 -6.55
C PHE A 295 -5.64 14.06 -6.59
N ARG A 296 -5.44 13.20 -5.57
CA ARG A 296 -6.18 11.94 -5.45
C ARG A 296 -7.68 12.18 -5.40
N HIS A 297 -8.14 13.11 -4.55
CA HIS A 297 -9.56 13.43 -4.46
C HIS A 297 -10.12 14.05 -5.75
N GLU A 298 -9.31 14.84 -6.47
CA GLU A 298 -9.68 15.34 -7.80
C GLU A 298 -9.86 14.20 -8.81
N MET A 299 -8.95 13.21 -8.81
CA MET A 299 -9.04 12.06 -9.70
C MET A 299 -10.20 11.14 -9.31
N GLU A 300 -10.42 10.89 -8.03
CA GLU A 300 -11.57 10.16 -7.48
C GLU A 300 -12.89 10.77 -8.01
N GLN A 301 -13.05 12.09 -7.85
CA GLN A 301 -14.26 12.78 -8.33
C GLN A 301 -14.39 12.68 -9.86
N LYS A 302 -13.30 12.86 -10.61
CA LYS A 302 -13.33 12.68 -12.08
C LYS A 302 -13.71 11.27 -12.49
N MET A 303 -13.27 10.24 -11.76
CA MET A 303 -13.63 8.85 -12.04
C MET A 303 -15.11 8.59 -11.74
N LEU A 304 -15.62 9.12 -10.63
CA LEU A 304 -17.05 9.03 -10.30
C LEU A 304 -17.93 9.78 -11.31
N ASP A 305 -17.52 10.97 -11.74
CA ASP A 305 -18.21 11.75 -12.77
C ASP A 305 -18.17 11.02 -14.12
N PHE A 306 -17.04 10.38 -14.44
CA PHE A 306 -16.91 9.55 -15.63
C PHE A 306 -17.80 8.30 -15.55
N ASP A 307 -17.91 7.64 -14.39
CA ASP A 307 -18.76 6.44 -14.20
C ASP A 307 -20.22 6.72 -14.57
N ILE A 308 -20.76 7.85 -14.11
CA ILE A 308 -22.13 8.28 -14.43
C ILE A 308 -22.28 8.89 -15.84
N SER A 309 -21.18 9.29 -16.47
CA SER A 309 -21.19 9.87 -17.82
C SER A 309 -21.58 8.82 -18.87
N PRO A 310 -22.34 9.18 -19.92
CA PRO A 310 -22.61 8.28 -21.04
C PRO A 310 -21.38 8.04 -21.94
N GLU A 311 -20.28 8.77 -21.72
CA GLU A 311 -19.05 8.60 -22.47
C GLU A 311 -18.37 7.26 -22.15
N MET A 312 -17.85 6.59 -23.18
CA MET A 312 -17.18 5.29 -23.06
C MET A 312 -15.67 5.41 -22.84
N SER A 313 -15.11 6.60 -23.05
CA SER A 313 -13.70 6.89 -22.86
C SER A 313 -13.50 8.31 -22.33
N THR A 314 -12.55 8.49 -21.42
CA THR A 314 -12.11 9.82 -20.96
C THR A 314 -10.58 9.93 -21.01
N LYS A 315 -10.07 11.15 -21.19
CA LYS A 315 -8.63 11.43 -21.23
C LYS A 315 -8.23 12.37 -20.11
N ILE A 316 -7.32 11.92 -19.26
CA ILE A 316 -6.77 12.73 -18.18
C ILE A 316 -5.37 13.22 -18.56
N SER A 317 -5.27 14.50 -18.90
CA SER A 317 -3.98 15.18 -19.01
C SER A 317 -3.48 15.55 -17.61
N VAL A 318 -2.29 15.07 -17.27
CA VAL A 318 -1.61 15.30 -16.00
C VAL A 318 -0.29 16.02 -16.27
N LYS A 319 -0.18 17.23 -15.72
CA LYS A 319 1.03 18.06 -15.81
C LYS A 319 1.70 18.18 -14.46
N ILE A 320 2.97 17.78 -14.39
CA ILE A 320 3.75 17.87 -13.13
C ILE A 320 3.91 19.33 -12.67
N GLY A 321 3.99 20.27 -13.61
CA GLY A 321 4.09 21.70 -13.34
C GLY A 321 2.91 22.24 -12.55
N ASP A 322 1.69 21.75 -12.82
CA ASP A 322 0.49 22.27 -12.16
C ASP A 322 0.37 21.81 -10.71
N GLN A 323 0.87 20.62 -10.40
CA GLN A 323 0.92 20.12 -9.02
C GLN A 323 2.08 20.74 -8.23
N THR A 324 3.25 20.89 -8.85
CA THR A 324 4.43 21.44 -8.15
C THR A 324 4.36 22.94 -7.88
N LYS A 325 3.58 23.72 -8.65
CA LYS A 325 3.32 25.16 -8.39
C LYS A 325 2.76 25.43 -6.99
N LYS A 326 2.01 24.49 -6.43
CA LYS A 326 1.33 24.62 -5.12
C LYS A 326 2.20 24.17 -3.94
N VAL A 327 3.42 23.68 -4.21
CA VAL A 327 4.28 23.00 -3.24
C VAL A 327 5.55 23.79 -2.97
N ARG A 328 6.02 23.72 -1.73
CA ARG A 328 7.30 24.30 -1.31
C ARG A 328 8.47 23.62 -2.03
N ASP A 329 9.48 24.40 -2.44
CA ASP A 329 10.66 23.88 -3.16
C ASP A 329 11.30 22.59 -2.60
N PRO A 330 11.53 22.43 -1.28
CA PRO A 330 12.13 21.20 -0.75
C PRO A 330 11.24 19.96 -0.94
N ASP A 331 9.93 20.13 -1.12
CA ASP A 331 8.95 19.05 -1.23
C ASP A 331 8.61 18.72 -2.69
N LYS A 332 9.00 19.57 -3.66
CA LYS A 332 8.67 19.36 -5.09
C LYS A 332 9.22 18.05 -5.64
N GLY A 333 10.38 17.59 -5.16
CA GLY A 333 11.00 16.33 -5.58
C GLY A 333 10.21 15.08 -5.20
N ASN A 334 9.26 15.18 -4.26
CA ASN A 334 8.40 14.07 -3.87
C ASN A 334 7.20 13.88 -4.81
N ILE A 335 6.91 14.86 -5.66
CA ILE A 335 5.85 14.78 -6.67
C ILE A 335 6.52 14.43 -7.99
N THR A 336 6.59 13.14 -8.28
CA THR A 336 7.10 12.63 -9.56
C THR A 336 5.94 12.28 -10.49
N MET A 337 6.22 12.26 -11.79
CA MET A 337 5.21 11.86 -12.78
C MET A 337 4.70 10.44 -12.53
N GLU A 338 5.56 9.52 -12.10
CA GLU A 338 5.19 8.14 -11.77
C GLU A 338 4.16 8.07 -10.63
N VAL A 339 4.32 8.90 -9.59
CA VAL A 339 3.36 8.97 -8.47
C VAL A 339 2.01 9.49 -8.96
N LEU A 340 2.00 10.52 -9.81
CA LEU A 340 0.75 11.05 -10.35
C LEU A 340 0.04 10.05 -11.27
N LYS A 341 0.80 9.36 -12.15
CA LYS A 341 0.26 8.26 -12.98
C LYS A 341 -0.35 7.17 -12.11
N TYR A 342 0.39 6.71 -11.09
CA TYR A 342 -0.09 5.67 -10.18
C TYR A 342 -1.41 6.04 -9.51
N ILE A 343 -1.55 7.30 -9.06
CA ILE A 343 -2.82 7.78 -8.49
C ILE A 343 -3.96 7.70 -9.52
N VAL A 344 -3.73 8.06 -10.78
CA VAL A 344 -4.77 7.94 -11.82
C VAL A 344 -5.19 6.49 -12.03
N TYR A 345 -4.22 5.56 -12.16
CA TYR A 345 -4.50 4.13 -12.30
C TYR A 345 -5.26 3.56 -11.10
N GLU A 346 -4.79 3.86 -9.89
CA GLU A 346 -5.38 3.40 -8.65
C GLU A 346 -6.82 3.89 -8.48
N GLN A 347 -7.10 5.15 -8.80
CA GLN A 347 -8.46 5.69 -8.70
C GLN A 347 -9.40 5.14 -9.78
N ALA A 348 -8.89 4.84 -10.98
CA ALA A 348 -9.68 4.17 -12.01
C ALA A 348 -10.08 2.75 -11.57
N GLU A 349 -9.12 1.98 -11.07
CA GLU A 349 -9.31 0.61 -10.56
C GLU A 349 -10.23 0.58 -9.32
N GLU A 350 -10.11 1.54 -8.41
CA GLU A 350 -10.93 1.62 -7.18
C GLU A 350 -12.41 1.92 -7.49
N VAL A 351 -12.70 2.68 -8.55
CA VAL A 351 -14.07 2.94 -9.00
C VAL A 351 -14.64 1.75 -9.77
N ASN A 352 -13.85 1.17 -10.70
CA ASN A 352 -14.26 -0.02 -11.42
C ASN A 352 -13.05 -0.84 -11.91
N GLU A 353 -12.94 -2.07 -11.42
CA GLU A 353 -11.85 -3.01 -11.75
C GLU A 353 -11.85 -3.46 -13.22
N GLU A 354 -12.97 -3.31 -13.95
CA GLU A 354 -13.08 -3.73 -15.36
C GLU A 354 -12.61 -2.65 -16.35
N TRP A 355 -12.34 -1.43 -15.88
CA TRP A 355 -11.90 -0.34 -16.74
C TRP A 355 -10.46 -0.51 -17.19
N ILE A 356 -10.18 -0.11 -18.43
CA ILE A 356 -8.84 -0.16 -19.02
C ILE A 356 -8.26 1.24 -18.97
N ALA A 357 -7.19 1.42 -18.20
CA ALA A 357 -6.40 2.64 -18.21
C ALA A 357 -5.13 2.42 -19.04
N HIS A 358 -4.86 3.31 -19.99
CA HIS A 358 -3.71 3.23 -20.89
C HIS A 358 -3.03 4.60 -21.01
N GLN A 359 -1.70 4.60 -20.99
CA GLN A 359 -0.91 5.81 -21.13
C GLN A 359 -0.71 6.12 -22.62
N GLU A 360 -1.23 7.25 -23.08
CA GLU A 360 -0.94 7.72 -24.44
C GLU A 360 0.51 8.20 -24.57
N PRO A 361 1.16 7.97 -25.73
CA PRO A 361 2.45 8.55 -26.03
C PRO A 361 2.38 10.08 -25.92
N SER A 362 3.25 10.65 -25.09
CA SER A 362 3.35 12.09 -24.89
C SER A 362 4.67 12.61 -25.46
N GLU A 363 4.64 13.76 -26.12
CA GLU A 363 5.83 14.44 -26.62
C GLU A 363 6.64 15.11 -25.49
N PHE A 364 5.98 15.40 -24.37
CA PHE A 364 6.54 16.15 -23.26
C PHE A 364 6.84 15.22 -22.09
N THR A 365 8.01 15.37 -21.47
CA THR A 365 8.43 14.55 -20.32
C THR A 365 7.71 14.93 -19.02
N ASP A 366 7.15 16.13 -18.97
CA ASP A 366 6.48 16.74 -17.83
C ASP A 366 4.95 16.73 -17.94
N GLU A 367 4.42 16.16 -19.03
CA GLU A 367 2.99 15.93 -19.27
C GLU A 367 2.75 14.46 -19.66
N VAL A 368 1.70 13.87 -19.10
CA VAL A 368 1.20 12.55 -19.52
C VAL A 368 -0.30 12.62 -19.71
N THR A 369 -0.80 11.96 -20.74
CA THR A 369 -2.24 11.73 -20.91
C THR A 369 -2.54 10.26 -20.64
N VAL A 370 -3.44 9.99 -19.70
CA VAL A 370 -3.96 8.64 -19.43
C VAL A 370 -5.37 8.57 -19.97
N ALA A 371 -5.60 7.68 -20.94
CA ALA A 371 -6.92 7.38 -21.48
C ALA A 371 -7.54 6.23 -20.68
N ILE A 372 -8.80 6.37 -20.28
CA ILE A 372 -9.54 5.38 -19.50
C ILE A 372 -10.78 4.98 -20.31
N TYR A 373 -10.96 3.68 -20.51
CA TYR A 373 -12.04 3.09 -21.29
C TYR A 373 -12.92 2.23 -20.39
N LYS A 374 -14.25 2.40 -20.47
CA LYS A 374 -15.20 1.62 -19.67
C LYS A 374 -15.32 0.17 -20.12
N ASP A 375 -15.11 -0.07 -21.42
CA ASP A 375 -15.29 -1.36 -22.06
C ASP A 375 -14.14 -1.57 -23.07
N PRO A 376 -13.55 -2.79 -23.12
CA PRO A 376 -12.51 -3.15 -24.07
C PRO A 376 -12.84 -2.87 -25.53
N GLU A 377 -14.11 -2.91 -25.94
CA GLU A 377 -14.50 -2.67 -27.34
C GLU A 377 -14.21 -1.24 -27.82
N PHE A 378 -14.11 -0.28 -26.90
CA PHE A 378 -13.81 1.12 -27.22
C PHE A 378 -12.32 1.45 -27.10
N ALA A 379 -11.51 0.54 -26.56
CA ALA A 379 -10.07 0.72 -26.52
C ALA A 379 -9.48 0.52 -27.93
N PRO A 380 -8.52 1.35 -28.37
CA PRO A 380 -7.80 1.11 -29.61
C PRO A 380 -7.18 -0.29 -29.63
N GLN A 381 -7.15 -0.92 -30.80
CA GLN A 381 -6.62 -2.28 -30.97
C GLN A 381 -5.20 -2.45 -30.40
N GLU A 382 -4.35 -1.43 -30.52
CA GLU A 382 -2.99 -1.40 -29.98
C GLU A 382 -2.97 -1.55 -28.44
N VAL A 383 -3.95 -0.93 -27.75
CA VAL A 383 -4.08 -0.99 -26.29
C VAL A 383 -4.52 -2.39 -25.85
N ILE A 384 -5.47 -2.99 -26.57
CA ILE A 384 -5.96 -4.34 -26.30
C ILE A 384 -4.83 -5.35 -26.51
N GLU A 385 -4.03 -5.19 -27.56
CA GLU A 385 -2.86 -6.02 -27.83
C GLU A 385 -1.80 -5.87 -26.73
N GLU A 386 -1.50 -4.65 -26.27
CA GLU A 386 -0.55 -4.43 -25.19
C GLU A 386 -1.02 -5.06 -23.86
N MET A 387 -2.31 -4.94 -23.52
CA MET A 387 -2.90 -5.56 -22.34
C MET A 387 -2.81 -7.09 -22.41
N ASN A 388 -3.06 -7.67 -23.59
CA ASN A 388 -2.88 -9.11 -23.83
C ASN A 388 -1.39 -9.54 -23.82
N HIS A 389 -0.46 -8.62 -24.15
CA HIS A 389 0.98 -8.86 -24.10
C HIS A 389 1.59 -8.67 -22.70
N ALA A 390 0.92 -7.93 -21.82
CA ALA A 390 1.40 -7.62 -20.47
C ALA A 390 1.41 -8.84 -19.54
N GLU A 391 0.71 -9.93 -19.85
CA GLU A 391 0.63 -11.13 -19.00
C GLU A 391 1.14 -12.41 -19.66
N ILE A 392 2.45 -12.48 -19.95
CA ILE A 392 3.13 -13.74 -19.66
C ILE A 392 4.09 -13.46 -18.50
N PRO A 393 3.75 -13.89 -17.28
CA PRO A 393 4.63 -13.77 -16.12
C PRO A 393 6.05 -14.13 -16.51
N GLU A 394 7.04 -13.35 -16.08
CA GLU A 394 8.44 -13.58 -16.43
C GLU A 394 8.89 -15.01 -16.10
N GLU A 395 8.30 -15.60 -15.05
CA GLU A 395 8.48 -16.99 -14.66
C GLU A 395 7.95 -17.99 -15.70
N MET A 396 6.83 -17.68 -16.36
CA MET A 396 6.26 -18.47 -17.46
C MET A 396 7.04 -18.26 -18.76
N LYS A 397 7.52 -17.04 -19.04
CA LYS A 397 8.47 -16.79 -20.15
C LYS A 397 9.76 -17.59 -19.94
N ALA A 398 10.27 -17.63 -18.71
CA ALA A 398 11.44 -18.44 -18.35
C ALA A 398 11.14 -19.95 -18.48
N GLN A 399 9.95 -20.40 -18.08
CA GLN A 399 9.52 -21.79 -18.23
C GLN A 399 9.35 -22.18 -19.70
N GLN A 400 8.78 -21.31 -20.54
CA GLN A 400 8.65 -21.52 -21.97
C GLN A 400 10.02 -21.57 -22.66
N LYS A 401 10.95 -20.67 -22.27
CA LYS A 401 12.34 -20.70 -22.72
C LYS A 401 13.06 -21.97 -22.27
N MET A 402 12.79 -22.46 -21.06
CA MET A 402 13.35 -23.72 -20.55
C MET A 402 12.80 -24.93 -21.29
N ILE A 403 11.51 -24.94 -21.63
CA ILE A 403 10.86 -25.98 -22.44
C ILE A 403 11.46 -25.98 -23.85
N GLU A 404 11.61 -24.81 -24.47
CA GLU A 404 12.23 -24.68 -25.79
C GLU A 404 13.69 -25.17 -25.77
N GLN A 405 14.46 -24.76 -24.76
CA GLN A 405 15.85 -25.19 -24.60
C GLN A 405 15.95 -26.70 -24.36
N LYS A 406 15.03 -27.28 -23.57
CA LYS A 406 14.96 -28.73 -23.36
C LYS A 406 14.60 -29.47 -24.64
N GLY A 407 13.69 -28.93 -25.45
CA GLY A 407 13.35 -29.45 -26.79
C GLY A 407 14.57 -29.49 -27.70
N ARG A 408 15.31 -28.37 -27.80
CA ARG A 408 16.56 -28.32 -28.58
C ARG A 408 17.61 -29.31 -28.07
N GLN A 409 17.73 -29.48 -26.75
CA GLN A 409 18.68 -30.45 -26.18
C GLN A 409 18.29 -31.90 -26.48
N GLN A 410 16.99 -32.22 -26.44
CA GLN A 410 16.48 -33.53 -26.82
C GLN A 410 16.71 -33.82 -28.30
N GLU A 411 16.50 -32.83 -29.17
CA GLU A 411 16.77 -32.94 -30.59
C GLU A 411 18.26 -33.21 -30.88
N ILE A 412 19.17 -32.47 -30.23
CA ILE A 412 20.63 -32.70 -30.34
C ILE A 412 21.00 -34.12 -29.88
N ASN A 413 20.43 -34.58 -28.76
CA ASN A 413 20.70 -35.91 -28.24
C ASN A 413 20.17 -36.99 -29.17
N ALA A 414 18.95 -36.83 -29.70
CA ALA A 414 18.37 -37.75 -30.67
C ALA A 414 19.23 -37.83 -31.94
N ARG A 415 19.70 -36.68 -32.45
CA ARG A 415 20.61 -36.62 -33.60
C ARG A 415 21.94 -37.34 -33.34
N ARG A 416 22.52 -37.20 -32.13
CA ARG A 416 23.75 -37.93 -31.74
C ARG A 416 23.54 -39.45 -31.68
N VAL A 417 22.41 -39.89 -31.14
CA VAL A 417 22.08 -41.33 -31.08
C VAL A 417 21.91 -41.89 -32.50
N GLN A 418 21.22 -41.16 -33.38
CA GLN A 418 21.04 -41.56 -34.77
C GLN A 418 22.38 -41.64 -35.51
N GLU A 419 23.27 -40.66 -35.31
CA GLU A 419 24.62 -40.69 -35.89
C GLU A 419 25.45 -41.87 -35.36
N ALA A 420 25.40 -42.14 -34.06
CA ALA A 420 26.10 -43.27 -33.45
C ALA A 420 25.61 -44.62 -34.00
N LEU A 421 24.28 -44.76 -34.16
CA LEU A 421 23.66 -45.95 -34.75
C LEU A 421 24.11 -46.13 -36.20
N GLN A 422 24.15 -45.05 -36.98
CA GLN A 422 24.61 -45.07 -38.37
C GLN A 422 26.09 -45.48 -38.47
N ARG A 423 26.95 -44.97 -37.56
CA ARG A 423 28.36 -45.38 -37.50
C ARG A 423 28.52 -46.85 -37.14
N GLN A 424 27.71 -47.37 -36.21
CA GLN A 424 27.75 -48.77 -35.83
C GLN A 424 27.29 -49.67 -36.99
N ALA A 425 26.25 -49.28 -37.73
CA ALA A 425 25.81 -50.00 -38.92
C ALA A 425 26.90 -50.07 -40.00
N LEU A 426 27.60 -48.95 -40.26
CA LEU A 426 28.74 -48.93 -41.18
C LEU A 426 29.90 -49.82 -40.71
N ARG A 427 30.18 -49.86 -39.40
CA ARG A 427 31.21 -50.74 -38.83
C ARG A 427 30.85 -52.21 -39.01
N ASN A 428 29.61 -52.59 -38.73
CA ASN A 428 29.14 -53.97 -38.89
C ASN A 428 29.18 -54.41 -40.37
N LEU A 429 28.85 -53.52 -41.30
CA LEU A 429 28.98 -53.80 -42.74
C LEU A 429 30.44 -54.04 -43.14
N ALA A 430 31.37 -53.21 -42.66
CA ALA A 430 32.80 -53.39 -42.92
C ALA A 430 33.34 -54.72 -42.35
N GLU A 431 32.92 -55.10 -41.13
CA GLU A 431 33.33 -56.36 -40.51
C GLU A 431 32.69 -57.59 -41.20
N SER A 432 31.44 -57.49 -41.66
CA SER A 432 30.78 -58.57 -42.42
C SER A 432 31.35 -58.79 -43.83
N SER A 433 32.05 -57.79 -44.37
CA SER A 433 32.67 -57.86 -45.70
C SER A 433 34.11 -58.43 -45.66
N GLY A 434 34.65 -58.69 -44.46
CA GLY A 434 36.07 -58.98 -44.22
C GLY A 434 36.44 -60.46 -44.05
N SER A 435 35.52 -61.41 -44.19
CA SER A 435 35.82 -62.86 -44.11
C SER A 435 35.87 -63.53 -45.48
N GLY A 436 36.44 -62.83 -46.47
CA GLY A 436 36.84 -63.42 -47.74
C GLY A 436 38.36 -63.44 -47.80
N GLU A 437 38.97 -64.60 -47.48
CA GLU A 437 40.36 -64.90 -47.77
C GLU A 437 40.63 -64.62 -49.26
N GLY A 438 41.26 -63.48 -49.54
CA GLY A 438 41.35 -62.95 -50.89
C GLY A 438 42.53 -62.00 -51.03
N ASN A 439 43.73 -62.55 -50.87
CA ASN A 439 44.92 -62.25 -51.65
C ASN A 439 45.05 -60.82 -52.21
N GLY A 440 45.85 -60.00 -51.52
CA GLY A 440 46.77 -59.02 -52.11
C GLY A 440 46.19 -58.01 -53.11
N GLN A 441 45.94 -56.79 -52.63
CA GLN A 441 46.48 -55.57 -53.25
C GLN A 441 46.35 -54.37 -52.31
N SER A 442 47.43 -53.60 -52.23
CA SER A 442 47.63 -52.42 -51.39
C SER A 442 46.51 -51.39 -51.48
N PHE A 443 45.83 -51.13 -50.36
CA PHE A 443 45.11 -49.86 -50.10
C PHE A 443 45.83 -48.97 -49.07
N SER A 444 47.17 -49.06 -49.03
CA SER A 444 48.03 -48.13 -48.29
C SER A 444 48.30 -46.85 -49.12
N ALA A 445 47.24 -46.22 -49.61
CA ALA A 445 47.33 -44.94 -50.31
C ALA A 445 46.00 -44.19 -50.23
N LEU A 446 45.61 -43.70 -49.05
CA LEU A 446 44.61 -42.63 -48.96
C LEU A 446 44.89 -41.73 -47.74
N ASN A 447 45.36 -40.52 -48.05
CA ASN A 447 45.54 -39.34 -47.21
C ASN A 447 46.61 -39.36 -46.11
N THR A 448 47.87 -39.40 -46.53
CA THR A 448 48.98 -38.75 -45.80
C THR A 448 49.14 -37.26 -46.16
N ASP A 449 48.31 -36.71 -47.06
CA ASP A 449 48.31 -35.28 -47.31
C ASP A 449 47.71 -34.55 -46.11
N LYS A 450 48.63 -33.94 -45.36
CA LYS A 450 48.49 -32.92 -44.32
C LYS A 450 47.03 -32.68 -43.93
N ARG A 451 46.63 -33.27 -42.79
CA ARG A 451 45.41 -32.84 -42.08
C ARG A 451 45.42 -31.32 -42.04
N ASP A 452 44.48 -30.72 -42.76
CA ASP A 452 44.29 -29.28 -42.76
C ASP A 452 43.92 -28.90 -41.32
N LEU A 453 44.85 -28.26 -40.61
CA LEU A 453 44.68 -27.85 -39.21
C LEU A 453 43.78 -26.62 -39.09
N ARG A 454 43.32 -26.07 -40.22
CA ARG A 454 42.37 -24.97 -40.24
C ARG A 454 41.05 -25.40 -39.62
N THR A 455 40.48 -24.49 -38.84
CA THR A 455 39.18 -24.71 -38.20
C THR A 455 38.07 -24.72 -39.25
N ILE A 456 36.95 -25.38 -38.95
CA ILE A 456 35.81 -25.48 -39.87
C ILE A 456 35.31 -24.08 -40.29
N GLU A 457 35.40 -23.08 -39.40
CA GLU A 457 35.04 -21.69 -39.69
C GLU A 457 35.98 -21.01 -40.71
N GLU A 458 37.29 -21.28 -40.64
CA GLU A 458 38.25 -20.76 -41.63
C GLU A 458 37.99 -21.36 -43.02
N ILE A 459 37.69 -22.65 -43.11
CA ILE A 459 37.36 -23.32 -44.38
C ILE A 459 36.06 -22.74 -44.98
N GLN A 460 35.06 -22.47 -44.13
CA GLN A 460 33.81 -21.85 -44.58
C GLN A 460 34.01 -20.40 -45.05
N GLN A 461 34.84 -19.62 -44.36
CA GLN A 461 35.21 -18.28 -44.80
C GLN A 461 35.96 -18.27 -46.13
N ASP A 462 36.91 -19.19 -46.33
CA ASP A 462 37.66 -19.31 -47.58
C ASP A 462 36.74 -19.68 -48.74
N ASN A 463 35.81 -20.62 -48.53
CA ASN A 463 34.80 -20.98 -49.53
C ASN A 463 33.84 -19.83 -49.85
N ALA A 464 33.42 -19.07 -48.83
CA ALA A 464 32.59 -17.88 -49.02
C ALA A 464 33.34 -16.77 -49.78
N LYS A 465 34.65 -16.61 -49.55
CA LYS A 465 35.50 -15.68 -50.31
C LYS A 465 35.69 -16.14 -51.76
N ARG A 466 35.93 -17.43 -52.01
CA ARG A 466 36.04 -17.97 -53.38
C ARG A 466 34.77 -17.78 -54.19
N ARG A 467 33.60 -18.06 -53.60
CA ARG A 467 32.29 -17.83 -54.25
C ARG A 467 31.95 -16.37 -54.52
N LYS A 468 32.66 -15.41 -53.91
CA LYS A 468 32.52 -13.98 -54.20
C LYS A 468 33.48 -13.48 -55.28
N MET A 469 34.50 -14.28 -55.61
CA MET A 469 35.48 -13.94 -56.65
C MET A 469 35.19 -14.64 -57.98
N GLU A 470 34.45 -15.74 -57.97
CA GLU A 470 33.66 -16.22 -59.11
C GLU A 470 32.38 -15.38 -59.23
#